data_AF-A0A0P7CZZ0-F1
#
_entry.id   AF-A0A0P7CZZ0-F1
#
_cell.length_a   1.000
_cell.length_b   1.000
_cell.length_c   1.000
_cell.angle_alpha   90.00
_cell.angle_beta   90.00
_cell.angle_gamma   90.00
#
_symmetry.space_group_name_H-M   'P 1'
#
loop_
_entity.id
_entity.type
_entity.pdbx_description
1 polymer ?
#
loop_
_entity_poly.entity_id
_entity_poly.type
_entity_poly.pdbx_seq_one_letter_code
_entity_poly.pdbx_strand_id
1 'polypeptide(L)'
;MAAERHEREQLAEQLAAARQTLQEQQAQLSAVNEALLARDAQLRELAEQAEQASAPQPSTNAESGLAAQQEAQAERLASERLNVSQPAAAAQSEAPQAQQASQPESAPSPHALLKQWYKRYPDTFFKGHTRPLKIGIHIELLENEPWDDKLVRRALAGYVHLPRYLKAVRAGTQRVDLSGQSVGAVTEDEARHARQQLDELTRQQKAREEQATDQRISHKLSELMTKHRP
;
A
#
# COMPACT_ATOMS: atom_id res chain seq x y z
N MET A 1 11.04 -8.41 60.16
CA MET A 1 10.58 -9.82 60.21
C MET A 1 9.07 -10.01 60.03
N ALA A 2 8.18 -9.53 60.92
CA ALA A 2 6.72 -9.74 60.75
C ALA A 2 6.09 -8.86 59.65
N ALA A 3 6.43 -7.57 59.60
CA ALA A 3 5.93 -6.62 58.60
C ALA A 3 6.33 -7.00 57.15
N GLU A 4 7.59 -7.38 56.93
CA GLU A 4 8.10 -7.80 55.61
C GLU A 4 7.47 -9.09 55.09
N ARG A 5 7.02 -9.99 55.99
CA ARG A 5 6.28 -11.20 55.60
C ARG A 5 4.89 -10.83 55.10
N HIS A 6 4.21 -9.91 55.78
CA HIS A 6 2.90 -9.44 55.38
C HIS A 6 2.94 -8.69 54.04
N GLU A 7 3.96 -7.85 53.84
CA GLU A 7 4.16 -7.15 52.55
C GLU A 7 4.45 -8.12 51.39
N ARG A 8 5.26 -9.16 51.63
CA ARG A 8 5.49 -10.22 50.63
C ARG A 8 4.23 -11.01 50.29
N GLU A 9 3.39 -11.27 51.29
CA GLU A 9 2.12 -11.97 51.12
C GLU A 9 1.12 -11.12 50.32
N GLN A 10 1.01 -9.82 50.63
CA GLN A 10 0.22 -8.87 49.87
C GLN A 10 0.70 -8.76 48.41
N LEU A 11 2.01 -8.70 48.17
CA LEU A 11 2.58 -8.67 46.82
C LEU A 11 2.32 -9.98 46.05
N ALA A 12 2.39 -11.13 46.73
CA ALA A 12 2.09 -12.43 46.13
C ALA A 12 0.60 -12.53 45.73
N GLU A 13 -0.29 -12.04 46.58
CA GLU A 13 -1.74 -11.98 46.30
C GLU A 13 -2.05 -11.02 45.15
N GLN A 14 -1.45 -9.83 45.13
CA GLN A 14 -1.55 -8.89 44.00
C GLN A 14 -1.05 -9.50 42.69
N LEU A 15 0.07 -10.24 42.73
CA LEU A 15 0.63 -10.89 41.56
C LEU A 15 -0.24 -12.07 41.08
N ALA A 16 -0.87 -12.80 42.00
CA ALA A 16 -1.85 -13.84 41.67
C ALA A 16 -3.10 -13.23 41.00
N ALA A 17 -3.65 -12.16 41.57
CA ALA A 17 -4.79 -11.45 41.00
C ALA A 17 -4.48 -10.85 39.61
N ALA A 18 -3.29 -10.29 39.42
CA ALA A 18 -2.82 -9.78 38.13
C ALA A 18 -2.70 -10.90 37.09
N ARG A 19 -2.16 -12.07 37.48
CA ARG A 19 -2.08 -13.25 36.59
C ARG A 19 -3.46 -13.78 36.21
N GLN A 20 -4.39 -13.85 37.16
CA GLN A 20 -5.76 -14.25 36.88
C GLN A 20 -6.43 -13.29 35.90
N THR A 21 -6.29 -11.98 36.13
CA THR A 21 -6.83 -10.95 35.24
C THR A 21 -6.26 -11.07 33.83
N LEU A 22 -4.94 -11.32 33.71
CA LEU A 22 -4.30 -11.51 32.41
C LEU A 22 -4.81 -12.77 31.71
N GLN A 23 -5.01 -13.87 32.44
CA GLN A 23 -5.56 -15.11 31.89
C GLN A 23 -7.01 -14.91 31.39
N GLU A 24 -7.82 -14.15 32.14
CA GLU A 24 -9.18 -13.79 31.72
C GLU A 24 -9.17 -12.93 30.45
N GLN A 25 -8.28 -11.93 30.37
CA GLN A 25 -8.12 -11.12 29.15
C GLN A 25 -7.66 -11.96 27.95
N GLN A 26 -6.74 -12.91 28.16
CA GLN A 26 -6.31 -13.82 27.11
C GLN A 26 -7.45 -14.72 26.63
N ALA A 27 -8.27 -15.24 27.54
CA ALA A 27 -9.44 -16.05 27.22
C ALA A 27 -10.51 -15.25 26.46
N GLN A 28 -10.72 -13.98 26.83
CA GLN A 28 -11.62 -13.08 26.11
C GLN A 28 -11.13 -12.83 24.68
N LEU A 29 -9.83 -12.55 24.50
CA LEU A 29 -9.26 -12.35 23.17
C LEU A 29 -9.35 -13.60 22.30
N SER A 30 -9.10 -14.79 22.86
CA SER A 30 -9.24 -16.03 22.11
C SER A 30 -10.69 -16.27 21.68
N ALA A 31 -11.67 -15.99 22.56
CA ALA A 31 -13.09 -16.13 22.22
C ALA A 31 -13.52 -15.16 21.11
N VAL A 32 -13.05 -13.91 21.14
CA VAL A 32 -13.32 -12.93 20.09
C VAL A 32 -12.72 -13.36 18.75
N ASN A 33 -11.49 -13.87 18.75
CA ASN A 33 -10.84 -14.37 17.54
C ASN A 33 -11.59 -15.57 16.95
N GLU A 34 -12.04 -16.50 17.79
CA GLU A 34 -12.84 -17.65 17.36
C GLU A 34 -14.17 -17.21 16.75
N ALA A 35 -14.86 -16.25 17.37
CA ALA A 35 -16.10 -15.70 16.83
C ALA A 35 -15.88 -14.99 15.47
N LEU A 36 -14.76 -14.31 15.29
CA LEU A 36 -14.41 -13.68 14.01
C LEU A 36 -14.17 -14.73 12.92
N LEU A 37 -13.42 -15.79 13.22
CA LEU A 37 -13.18 -16.90 12.28
C LEU A 37 -14.48 -17.60 11.89
N ALA A 38 -15.39 -17.82 12.84
CA ALA A 38 -16.70 -18.39 12.57
C ALA A 38 -17.52 -17.49 11.63
N ARG A 39 -17.52 -16.17 11.85
CA ARG A 39 -18.19 -15.20 10.98
C ARG A 39 -17.60 -15.20 9.57
N ASP A 40 -16.28 -15.24 9.44
CA ASP A 40 -15.62 -15.29 8.14
C ASP A 40 -15.95 -16.58 7.39
N ALA A 41 -16.06 -17.72 8.08
CA ALA A 41 -16.51 -18.98 7.50
C ALA A 41 -17.96 -18.90 6.99
N GLN A 42 -18.88 -18.33 7.79
CA GLN A 42 -20.27 -18.12 7.39
C GLN A 42 -20.40 -17.23 6.14
N LEU A 43 -19.59 -16.18 6.04
CA LEU A 43 -19.59 -15.29 4.87
C LEU A 43 -19.11 -16.01 3.60
N ARG A 44 -18.13 -16.91 3.71
CA ARG A 44 -17.69 -17.74 2.58
C ARG A 44 -18.78 -18.70 2.13
N GLU A 45 -19.45 -19.36 3.07
CA GLU A 45 -20.56 -20.27 2.76
C GLU A 45 -21.72 -19.53 2.07
N LEU A 46 -22.08 -18.33 2.54
CA LEU A 46 -23.08 -17.49 1.89
C LEU A 46 -22.65 -17.04 0.48
N ALA A 47 -21.37 -16.75 0.28
CA ALA A 47 -20.84 -16.40 -1.03
C ALA A 47 -20.90 -17.59 -2.00
N GLU A 48 -20.53 -18.79 -1.56
CA GLU A 48 -20.64 -20.03 -2.34
C GLU A 48 -22.09 -20.36 -2.72
N GLN A 49 -23.03 -20.16 -1.78
CA GLN A 49 -24.46 -20.33 -2.04
C GLN A 49 -24.99 -19.30 -3.06
N ALA A 50 -24.54 -18.05 -2.99
CA ALA A 50 -24.92 -17.01 -3.95
C ALA A 50 -24.35 -17.29 -5.35
N GLU A 51 -23.14 -17.85 -5.44
CA GLU A 51 -22.50 -18.22 -6.70
C GLU A 51 -23.20 -19.43 -7.36
N GLN A 52 -23.62 -20.43 -6.56
CA GLN A 52 -24.41 -21.57 -7.02
C GLN A 52 -25.83 -21.16 -7.47
N ALA A 53 -26.43 -20.15 -6.84
CA ALA A 53 -27.72 -19.60 -7.25
C ALA A 53 -27.66 -18.78 -8.55
N SER A 54 -26.47 -18.36 -9.00
CA SER A 54 -26.26 -17.53 -10.19
C SER A 54 -25.69 -18.29 -11.41
N ALA A 55 -25.54 -19.61 -11.35
CA ALA A 55 -25.06 -20.40 -12.49
C ALA A 55 -26.11 -20.43 -13.63
N PRO A 56 -25.75 -20.04 -14.88
CA PRO A 56 -26.67 -20.03 -16.01
C PRO A 56 -26.99 -21.45 -16.44
N GLN A 57 -28.27 -21.79 -16.48
CA GLN A 57 -28.76 -23.07 -17.02
C GLN A 57 -28.40 -23.17 -18.51
N PRO A 58 -27.75 -24.26 -18.98
CA PRO A 58 -27.55 -24.49 -20.39
C PRO A 58 -28.84 -25.06 -20.99
N SER A 59 -29.79 -24.18 -21.35
CA SER A 59 -30.88 -24.57 -22.23
C SER A 59 -30.33 -24.67 -23.65
N THR A 60 -30.10 -25.91 -24.09
CA THR A 60 -30.00 -26.27 -25.50
C THR A 60 -31.31 -25.88 -26.18
N ASN A 61 -31.27 -24.89 -27.06
CA ASN A 61 -32.08 -24.83 -28.26
C ASN A 61 -31.36 -23.93 -29.26
N ALA A 62 -30.76 -24.59 -30.25
CA ALA A 62 -30.43 -23.95 -31.50
C ALA A 62 -31.74 -23.57 -32.18
N GLU A 63 -31.96 -22.28 -32.41
CA GLU A 63 -32.55 -21.75 -33.64
C GLU A 63 -32.57 -20.22 -33.62
N SER A 64 -32.27 -19.65 -34.80
CA SER A 64 -32.41 -18.24 -35.19
C SER A 64 -31.35 -17.28 -34.62
N GLY A 65 -30.36 -16.79 -35.37
CA GLY A 65 -30.43 -16.29 -36.75
C GLY A 65 -30.49 -14.76 -36.72
N LEU A 66 -29.42 -14.10 -37.17
CA LEU A 66 -29.32 -12.68 -37.52
C LEU A 66 -29.36 -11.64 -36.36
N ALA A 67 -28.26 -11.51 -35.62
CA ALA A 67 -27.98 -10.27 -34.86
C ALA A 67 -26.49 -10.02 -34.55
N ALA A 68 -25.62 -11.03 -34.64
CA ALA A 68 -24.23 -10.94 -34.18
C ALA A 68 -23.19 -10.54 -35.26
N GLN A 69 -23.63 -9.96 -36.39
CA GLN A 69 -22.72 -9.57 -37.48
C GLN A 69 -22.42 -8.06 -37.56
N GLN A 70 -22.96 -7.24 -36.66
CA GLN A 70 -22.78 -5.78 -36.71
C GLN A 70 -21.78 -5.21 -35.69
N GLU A 71 -21.45 -5.89 -34.59
CA GLU A 71 -20.52 -5.33 -33.58
C GLU A 71 -19.04 -5.59 -33.91
N ALA A 72 -18.72 -6.64 -34.68
CA ALA A 72 -17.34 -7.01 -35.01
C ALA A 72 -16.70 -6.17 -36.14
N GLN A 73 -17.44 -5.26 -36.78
CA GLN A 73 -16.91 -4.37 -37.83
C GLN A 73 -16.49 -2.99 -37.31
N ALA A 74 -16.88 -2.60 -36.09
CA ALA A 74 -16.56 -1.27 -35.53
C ALA A 74 -15.15 -1.20 -34.91
N GLU A 75 -14.60 -2.29 -34.39
CA GLU A 75 -13.26 -2.26 -33.74
C GLU A 75 -12.09 -2.46 -34.72
N ARG A 76 -12.35 -2.92 -35.94
CA ARG A 76 -11.31 -3.19 -36.94
C ARG A 76 -10.78 -1.95 -37.68
N LEU A 77 -11.42 -0.78 -37.54
CA LEU A 77 -11.00 0.45 -38.22
C LEU A 77 -10.14 1.39 -37.37
N ALA A 78 -9.90 1.07 -36.09
CA ALA A 78 -9.13 1.92 -35.18
C ALA A 78 -7.65 1.50 -35.01
N SER A 79 -7.26 0.30 -35.42
CA SER A 79 -5.90 -0.23 -35.21
C SER A 79 -5.00 -0.19 -36.44
N GLU A 80 -5.46 0.40 -37.56
CA GLU A 80 -4.72 0.41 -38.83
C GLU A 80 -4.32 1.83 -39.26
N ARG A 81 -3.65 2.59 -38.37
CA ARG A 81 -2.81 3.72 -38.79
C ARG A 81 -1.56 3.83 -37.91
N LEU A 82 -0.42 3.63 -38.58
CA LEU A 82 0.94 4.07 -38.22
C LEU A 82 1.85 3.05 -37.51
N ASN A 83 2.10 1.95 -38.21
CA ASN A 83 3.44 1.37 -38.27
C ASN A 83 4.26 2.14 -39.34
N VAL A 84 5.52 2.46 -39.02
CA VAL A 84 6.72 2.43 -39.88
C VAL A 84 7.76 3.40 -39.30
N SER A 85 8.73 2.85 -38.57
CA SER A 85 10.16 3.02 -38.86
C SER A 85 11.01 2.54 -37.68
N GLN A 86 11.52 1.31 -37.78
CA GLN A 86 12.84 0.95 -37.28
C GLN A 86 13.64 0.43 -38.48
N PRO A 87 14.97 0.60 -38.45
CA PRO A 87 15.81 -0.55 -38.71
C PRO A 87 16.88 -0.76 -37.62
N ALA A 88 16.83 -1.99 -37.08
CA ALA A 88 17.91 -2.94 -36.83
C ALA A 88 19.36 -2.44 -36.64
N ALA A 89 19.96 -2.84 -35.50
CA ALA A 89 21.26 -3.52 -35.49
C ALA A 89 21.53 -4.22 -34.13
N ALA A 90 21.52 -5.55 -34.20
CA ALA A 90 22.41 -6.53 -33.57
C ALA A 90 23.05 -6.34 -32.16
N ALA A 91 22.90 -7.44 -31.40
CA ALA A 91 23.93 -8.16 -30.63
C ALA A 91 24.06 -7.91 -29.11
N GLN A 92 23.58 -8.93 -28.38
CA GLN A 92 24.30 -9.78 -27.42
C GLN A 92 24.76 -9.22 -26.05
N SER A 93 24.22 -9.90 -25.04
CA SER A 93 24.92 -10.48 -23.89
C SER A 93 25.25 -9.65 -22.63
N GLU A 94 25.07 -10.38 -21.51
CA GLU A 94 25.68 -10.24 -20.19
C GLU A 94 25.10 -9.25 -19.18
N ALA A 95 24.47 -9.82 -18.15
CA ALA A 95 24.49 -9.26 -16.80
C ALA A 95 25.95 -9.13 -16.31
N PRO A 96 26.25 -8.08 -15.53
CA PRO A 96 26.73 -8.37 -14.19
C PRO A 96 26.19 -7.41 -13.11
N GLN A 97 26.20 -7.93 -11.88
CA GLN A 97 26.09 -7.16 -10.64
C GLN A 97 27.27 -6.19 -10.45
N ALA A 98 26.99 -5.15 -9.67
CA ALA A 98 27.86 -4.47 -8.69
C ALA A 98 28.28 -3.00 -8.99
N GLN A 99 28.16 -2.22 -7.91
CA GLN A 99 29.01 -1.09 -7.49
C GLN A 99 28.71 0.34 -8.00
N GLN A 100 28.17 1.11 -7.05
CA GLN A 100 28.56 2.45 -6.59
C GLN A 100 29.51 3.33 -7.44
N ALA A 101 29.06 4.59 -7.55
CA ALA A 101 29.80 5.86 -7.51
C ALA A 101 30.18 6.56 -8.85
N SER A 102 29.53 7.72 -9.02
CA SER A 102 30.06 9.02 -9.50
C SER A 102 29.47 9.56 -10.82
N GLN A 103 29.10 10.85 -10.77
CA GLN A 103 28.14 11.59 -11.61
C GLN A 103 28.60 11.97 -13.03
N PRO A 104 27.71 12.62 -13.80
CA PRO A 104 27.85 14.07 -14.00
C PRO A 104 26.56 14.86 -13.65
N GLU A 105 26.67 16.16 -13.39
CA GLU A 105 25.54 17.08 -13.20
C GLU A 105 24.48 16.93 -14.31
N SER A 106 23.26 16.49 -13.98
CA SER A 106 21.99 16.83 -14.66
C SER A 106 20.85 15.93 -14.16
N ALA A 107 19.67 16.54 -13.99
CA ALA A 107 18.43 16.01 -13.41
C ALA A 107 18.46 15.68 -11.89
N PRO A 108 17.65 16.38 -11.07
CA PRO A 108 17.54 16.09 -9.65
C PRO A 108 16.91 14.71 -9.45
N SER A 109 17.40 13.95 -8.46
CA SER A 109 16.71 12.74 -7.98
C SER A 109 15.23 13.06 -7.65
N PRO A 110 14.27 12.13 -7.86
CA PRO A 110 12.85 12.39 -7.56
C PRO A 110 12.59 12.92 -6.14
N HIS A 111 13.37 12.45 -5.16
CA HIS A 111 13.29 12.94 -3.79
C HIS A 111 13.85 14.36 -3.62
N ALA A 112 14.90 14.71 -4.37
CA ALA A 112 15.46 16.05 -4.40
C ALA A 112 14.48 17.04 -5.06
N LEU A 113 13.80 16.63 -6.12
CA LEU A 113 12.74 17.42 -6.75
C LEU A 113 11.58 17.67 -5.79
N LEU A 114 11.11 16.63 -5.10
CA LEU A 114 10.07 16.81 -4.06
C LEU A 114 10.52 17.75 -2.94
N LYS A 115 11.81 17.73 -2.56
CA LYS A 115 12.39 18.66 -1.59
C LYS A 115 12.39 20.12 -2.09
N GLN A 116 12.53 20.34 -3.39
CA GLN A 116 12.40 21.66 -4.00
C GLN A 116 10.94 22.13 -3.97
N TRP A 117 9.99 21.27 -4.29
CA TRP A 117 8.55 21.60 -4.23
C TRP A 117 8.09 21.99 -2.84
N TYR A 118 8.62 21.39 -1.76
CA TYR A 118 8.35 21.85 -0.39
C TYR A 118 8.74 23.31 -0.13
N LYS A 119 9.72 23.85 -0.86
CA LYS A 119 10.16 25.24 -0.73
C LYS A 119 9.40 26.17 -1.67
N ARG A 120 9.10 25.70 -2.88
CA ARG A 120 8.50 26.51 -3.95
C ARG A 120 6.98 26.63 -3.84
N TYR A 121 6.32 25.56 -3.38
CA TYR A 121 4.87 25.47 -3.25
C TYR A 121 4.48 25.12 -1.80
N PRO A 122 4.75 26.03 -0.84
CA PRO A 122 4.52 25.77 0.58
C PRO A 122 3.03 25.55 0.90
N ASP A 123 2.11 26.13 0.12
CA ASP A 123 0.67 26.05 0.35
C ASP A 123 0.03 24.74 -0.16
N THR A 124 0.76 24.01 -1.01
CA THR A 124 0.30 22.75 -1.63
C THR A 124 1.01 21.56 -1.03
N PHE A 125 2.35 21.62 -0.93
CA PHE A 125 3.17 20.52 -0.45
C PHE A 125 3.63 20.79 0.98
N PHE A 126 3.08 20.02 1.91
CA PHE A 126 3.47 20.09 3.32
C PHE A 126 4.26 18.86 3.74
N LYS A 127 5.32 19.08 4.53
CA LYS A 127 6.07 17.99 5.17
C LYS A 127 5.32 17.40 6.37
N GLY A 128 4.58 18.22 7.10
CA GLY A 128 3.83 17.84 8.30
C GLY A 128 2.46 17.24 7.98
N HIS A 129 1.49 18.13 7.74
CA HIS A 129 0.08 17.80 7.49
C HIS A 129 -0.18 17.80 5.98
N THR A 130 0.04 16.66 5.34
CA THR A 130 -0.25 16.50 3.90
C THR A 130 -1.75 16.66 3.67
N ARG A 131 -2.13 17.34 2.59
CA ARG A 131 -3.53 17.50 2.17
C ARG A 131 -3.75 16.77 0.85
N PRO A 132 -4.97 16.28 0.55
CA PRO A 132 -5.27 15.67 -0.74
C PRO A 132 -4.98 16.65 -1.88
N LEU A 133 -4.26 16.22 -2.91
CA LEU A 133 -3.92 17.07 -4.05
C LEU A 133 -5.04 17.06 -5.10
N LYS A 134 -5.12 18.15 -5.87
CA LYS A 134 -5.98 18.25 -7.05
C LYS A 134 -5.66 17.12 -8.05
N ILE A 135 -6.70 16.54 -8.64
CA ILE A 135 -6.55 15.54 -9.70
C ILE A 135 -5.95 16.26 -10.92
N GLY A 136 -4.89 15.69 -11.51
CA GLY A 136 -4.22 16.32 -12.64
C GLY A 136 -3.16 17.36 -12.27
N ILE A 137 -2.79 17.51 -11.00
CA ILE A 137 -1.76 18.49 -10.56
C ILE A 137 -0.40 18.35 -11.26
N HIS A 138 -0.11 17.17 -11.81
CA HIS A 138 1.10 16.94 -12.60
C HIS A 138 1.16 17.80 -13.88
N ILE A 139 0.02 18.11 -14.50
CA ILE A 139 -0.04 18.95 -15.71
C ILE A 139 0.36 20.38 -15.33
N GLU A 140 -0.23 20.92 -14.26
CA GLU A 140 0.11 22.25 -13.77
C GLU A 140 1.60 22.32 -13.34
N LEU A 141 2.14 21.24 -12.77
CA LEU A 141 3.57 21.17 -12.44
C LEU A 141 4.46 21.19 -13.68
N LEU A 142 4.08 20.50 -14.76
CA LEU A 142 4.82 20.48 -16.03
C LEU A 142 4.84 21.86 -16.72
N GLU A 143 3.77 22.64 -16.56
CA GLU A 143 3.71 24.00 -17.11
C GLU A 143 4.59 24.98 -16.32
N ASN A 144 4.71 24.78 -15.01
CA ASN A 144 5.48 25.68 -14.14
C ASN A 144 6.96 25.29 -13.97
N GLU A 145 7.31 24.03 -14.28
CA GLU A 145 8.65 23.49 -14.06
C GLU A 145 9.24 22.85 -15.33
N PRO A 146 10.53 23.09 -15.64
CA PRO A 146 11.19 22.55 -16.82
C PRO A 146 11.71 21.12 -16.60
N TRP A 147 10.89 20.21 -16.05
CA TRP A 147 11.27 18.82 -15.78
C TRP A 147 10.53 17.83 -16.68
N ASP A 148 11.14 16.67 -16.93
CA ASP A 148 10.50 15.57 -17.66
C ASP A 148 9.28 15.02 -16.90
N ASP A 149 8.22 14.67 -17.64
CA ASP A 149 6.96 14.13 -17.12
C ASP A 149 7.21 12.92 -16.21
N LYS A 150 8.11 12.03 -16.65
CA LYS A 150 8.47 10.82 -15.89
C LYS A 150 9.04 11.16 -14.52
N LEU A 151 9.87 12.20 -14.44
CA LEU A 151 10.49 12.62 -13.18
C LEU A 151 9.46 13.24 -12.24
N VAL A 152 8.56 14.08 -12.77
CA VAL A 152 7.47 14.70 -12.02
C VAL A 152 6.52 13.63 -11.47
N ARG A 153 6.05 12.70 -12.31
CA ARG A 153 5.19 11.60 -11.87
C ARG A 153 5.88 10.73 -10.84
N ARG A 154 7.18 10.45 -10.98
CA ARG A 154 7.93 9.64 -10.01
C ARG A 154 8.05 10.34 -8.65
N ALA A 155 8.33 11.65 -8.65
CA ALA A 155 8.39 12.45 -7.43
C ALA A 155 7.01 12.54 -6.76
N LEU A 156 5.96 12.78 -7.55
CA LEU A 156 4.57 12.85 -7.06
C LEU A 156 4.08 11.51 -6.50
N ALA A 157 4.36 10.41 -7.20
CA ALA A 157 4.09 9.05 -6.70
C ALA A 157 4.79 8.81 -5.36
N GLY A 158 6.00 9.34 -5.20
CA GLY A 158 6.72 9.33 -3.93
C GLY A 158 5.97 10.05 -2.82
N TYR A 159 5.28 11.16 -3.13
CA TYR A 159 4.52 11.99 -2.18
C TYR A 159 3.14 11.41 -1.80
N VAL A 160 2.37 10.93 -2.79
CA VAL A 160 1.00 10.45 -2.57
C VAL A 160 0.94 9.07 -1.90
N HIS A 161 2.00 8.25 -2.02
CA HIS A 161 2.06 6.96 -1.34
C HIS A 161 2.64 7.04 0.08
N LEU A 162 2.94 8.24 0.61
CA LEU A 162 3.35 8.30 2.01
C LEU A 162 2.19 7.90 2.93
N PRO A 163 2.46 7.16 4.02
CA PRO A 163 1.43 6.84 5.00
C PRO A 163 0.73 8.08 5.56
N ARG A 164 1.43 9.22 5.69
CA ARG A 164 0.82 10.49 6.13
C ARG A 164 -0.21 11.04 5.12
N TYR A 165 0.06 10.88 3.81
CA TYR A 165 -0.83 11.34 2.76
C TYR A 165 -2.11 10.50 2.75
N LEU A 166 -1.96 9.17 2.76
CA LEU A 166 -3.10 8.25 2.82
C LEU A 166 -4.01 8.50 4.03
N LYS A 167 -3.43 8.85 5.20
CA LYS A 167 -4.21 9.24 6.40
C LYS A 167 -5.01 10.55 6.26
N ALA A 168 -4.55 11.46 5.40
CA ALA A 168 -5.19 12.75 5.17
C ALA A 168 -6.32 12.68 4.13
N VAL A 169 -6.29 11.69 3.25
CA VAL A 169 -7.35 11.42 2.28
C VAL A 169 -8.56 10.85 3.04
N ARG A 170 -9.57 11.71 3.25
CA ARG A 170 -10.84 11.38 3.91
C ARG A 170 -11.98 11.90 3.06
N ALA A 171 -13.12 11.21 3.12
CA ALA A 171 -14.31 11.62 2.39
C ALA A 171 -14.74 13.03 2.78
N GLY A 172 -15.08 13.86 1.79
CA GLY A 172 -15.47 15.25 1.99
C GLY A 172 -14.32 16.22 2.25
N THR A 173 -13.07 15.75 2.38
CA THR A 173 -11.91 16.65 2.48
C THR A 173 -11.68 17.34 1.14
N GLN A 174 -11.50 18.66 1.18
CA GLN A 174 -11.19 19.44 -0.01
C GLN A 174 -9.75 19.23 -0.46
N ARG A 175 -9.56 19.09 -1.78
CA ARG A 175 -8.23 18.96 -2.38
C ARG A 175 -7.59 20.33 -2.55
N VAL A 176 -6.26 20.37 -2.64
CA VAL A 176 -5.50 21.61 -2.86
C VAL A 176 -4.91 21.65 -4.26
N ASP A 177 -4.96 22.82 -4.89
CA ASP A 177 -4.23 23.12 -6.13
C ASP A 177 -2.82 23.67 -5.85
N LEU A 178 -2.05 24.00 -6.90
CA LEU A 178 -0.72 24.61 -6.77
C LEU A 178 -0.72 26.01 -6.15
N SER A 179 -1.87 26.70 -6.13
CA SER A 179 -2.04 28.02 -5.51
C SER A 179 -2.53 27.92 -4.06
N GLY A 180 -2.72 26.71 -3.52
CA GLY A 180 -3.23 26.47 -2.18
C GLY A 180 -4.74 26.61 -2.04
N GLN A 181 -5.47 26.83 -3.14
CA GLN A 181 -6.92 26.93 -3.15
C GLN A 181 -7.57 25.55 -3.03
N SER A 182 -8.74 25.53 -2.40
CA SER A 182 -9.50 24.30 -2.18
C SER A 182 -10.33 23.96 -3.42
N VAL A 183 -10.02 22.85 -4.10
CA VAL A 183 -10.62 22.47 -5.38
C VAL A 183 -11.14 21.03 -5.33
N GLY A 184 -12.46 20.88 -5.26
CA GLY A 184 -13.12 19.58 -5.30
C GLY A 184 -12.94 18.75 -4.02
N ALA A 185 -13.91 17.89 -3.75
CA ALA A 185 -13.91 17.02 -2.58
C ALA A 185 -13.40 15.62 -2.94
N VAL A 186 -12.79 14.95 -1.95
CA VAL A 186 -12.49 13.52 -2.03
C VAL A 186 -13.78 12.72 -1.88
N THR A 187 -14.00 11.74 -2.76
CA THR A 187 -15.16 10.86 -2.71
C THR A 187 -15.00 9.76 -1.66
N GLU A 188 -16.11 9.11 -1.27
CA GLU A 188 -16.06 8.01 -0.29
C GLU A 188 -15.24 6.83 -0.81
N ASP A 189 -15.33 6.50 -2.09
CA ASP A 189 -14.59 5.39 -2.68
C ASP A 189 -13.08 5.66 -2.71
N GLU A 190 -12.67 6.90 -3.00
CA GLU A 190 -11.27 7.30 -2.94
C GLU A 190 -10.72 7.23 -1.51
N ALA A 191 -11.51 7.66 -0.53
CA ALA A 191 -11.14 7.56 0.88
C ALA A 191 -11.03 6.10 1.33
N ARG A 192 -11.94 5.22 0.89
CA ARG A 192 -11.87 3.78 1.15
C ARG A 192 -10.60 3.17 0.56
N HIS A 193 -10.28 3.51 -0.68
CA HIS A 193 -9.09 3.01 -1.35
C HIS A 193 -7.79 3.47 -0.64
N ALA A 194 -7.74 4.74 -0.20
CA ALA A 194 -6.59 5.25 0.55
C ALA A 194 -6.40 4.51 1.89
N ARG A 195 -7.49 4.15 2.58
CA ARG A 195 -7.44 3.34 3.80
C ARG A 195 -6.89 1.93 3.53
N GLN A 196 -7.38 1.27 2.48
CA GLN A 196 -6.88 -0.05 2.09
C GLN A 196 -5.37 -0.03 1.79
N GLN A 197 -4.90 0.98 1.06
CA GLN A 197 -3.46 1.15 0.78
C GLN A 197 -2.64 1.37 2.05
N LEU A 198 -3.17 2.13 3.02
CA LEU A 198 -2.50 2.36 4.29
C LEU A 198 -2.38 1.09 5.12
N ASP A 199 -3.44 0.28 5.16
CA ASP A 199 -3.45 -0.99 5.88
C ASP A 199 -2.45 -1.97 5.27
N GLU A 200 -2.41 -2.06 3.94
CA GLU A 200 -1.45 -2.89 3.22
C GLU A 200 -0.01 -2.46 3.49
N LEU A 201 0.27 -1.16 3.41
CA LEU A 201 1.60 -0.62 3.70
C LEU A 201 2.03 -0.89 5.15
N THR A 202 1.09 -0.83 6.08
CA THR A 202 1.33 -1.13 7.50
C THR A 202 1.62 -2.62 7.72
N ARG A 203 0.86 -3.51 7.06
CA ARG A 203 1.10 -4.96 7.09
C ARG A 203 2.47 -5.31 6.53
N GLN A 204 2.84 -4.73 5.38
CA GLN A 204 4.16 -4.94 4.78
C GLN A 204 5.30 -4.43 5.67
N GLN A 205 5.12 -3.29 6.34
CA GLN A 205 6.12 -2.79 7.30
C GLN A 205 6.30 -3.75 8.47
N LYS A 206 5.19 -4.19 9.09
CA LYS A 206 5.24 -5.14 10.20
C LYS A 206 5.92 -6.45 9.81
N ALA A 207 5.56 -7.02 8.65
CA ALA A 207 6.18 -8.25 8.16
C ALA A 207 7.68 -8.09 7.90
N ARG A 208 8.13 -6.95 7.36
CA ARG A 208 9.57 -6.66 7.16
C ARG A 208 10.30 -6.50 8.49
N GLU A 209 9.67 -5.87 9.49
CA GLU A 209 10.23 -5.71 10.82
C GLU A 209 10.42 -7.07 11.51
N GLU A 210 9.39 -7.94 11.47
CA GLU A 210 9.44 -9.31 12.00
C GLU A 210 10.56 -10.13 11.33
N GLN A 211 10.65 -10.09 9.99
CA GLN A 211 11.73 -10.75 9.26
C GLN A 211 13.12 -10.21 9.63
N ALA A 212 13.24 -8.88 9.79
CA ALA A 212 14.50 -8.27 10.20
C ALA A 212 14.89 -8.65 11.64
N THR A 213 13.93 -8.80 12.55
CA THR A 213 14.19 -9.29 13.92
C THR A 213 14.60 -10.75 13.93
N ASP A 214 13.93 -11.61 13.17
CA ASP A 214 14.25 -13.03 13.08
C ASP A 214 15.65 -13.25 12.49
N GLN A 215 16.01 -12.50 11.44
CA GLN A 215 17.37 -12.52 10.88
C GLN A 215 18.42 -12.07 11.89
N ARG A 216 18.14 -11.03 12.70
CA ARG A 216 19.05 -10.57 13.75
C ARG A 216 19.23 -11.62 14.85
N ILE A 217 18.14 -12.25 15.30
CA ILE A 217 18.17 -13.30 16.33
C ILE A 217 18.94 -14.52 15.81
N SER A 218 18.65 -14.97 14.58
CA SER A 218 19.34 -16.08 13.92
C SER A 218 20.85 -15.80 13.78
N HIS A 219 21.22 -14.59 13.34
CA HIS A 219 22.63 -14.19 13.25
C HIS A 219 23.33 -14.22 14.61
N LYS A 220 22.68 -13.69 15.65
CA LYS A 220 23.20 -13.69 17.03
C LYS A 220 23.37 -15.11 17.57
N LEU A 221 22.42 -16.01 17.29
CA LEU A 221 22.48 -17.40 17.71
C LEU A 221 23.65 -18.12 17.02
N SER A 222 23.84 -17.92 15.72
CA SER A 222 24.97 -18.46 14.96
C SER A 222 26.33 -17.99 15.50
N GLU A 223 26.44 -16.71 15.85
CA GLU A 223 27.64 -16.13 16.46
C GLU A 223 28.00 -16.81 17.80
N LEU A 224 27.01 -17.01 18.68
CA LEU A 224 27.19 -17.68 19.97
C LEU A 224 27.60 -19.15 19.81
N MET A 225 26.98 -19.86 18.87
CA MET A 225 27.29 -21.27 18.57
C MET A 225 28.71 -21.44 18.03
N THR A 226 29.20 -20.48 17.23
CA THR A 226 30.56 -20.51 16.67
C THR A 226 31.61 -20.23 17.73
N LYS A 227 31.32 -19.35 18.70
CA LYS A 227 32.25 -18.96 19.77
C LYS A 227 32.46 -20.03 20.85
N HIS A 228 31.51 -20.96 21.01
CA HIS A 228 31.59 -22.05 22.00
C HIS A 228 32.03 -23.39 21.40
N ARG A 229 32.64 -23.41 20.21
CA ARG A 229 33.20 -24.63 19.63
C ARG A 229 34.54 -24.95 20.33
N PRO A 230 34.66 -26.08 21.06
CA PRO A 230 35.86 -26.45 21.81
C PRO A 230 37.03 -26.84 20.90
#